data_AF-A0A532D413-F1
#
_entry.id   AF-A0A532D413-F1
#
_cell.length_a   1.000
_cell.length_b   1.000
_cell.length_c   1.000
_cell.angle_alpha   90.00
_cell.angle_beta   90.00
_cell.angle_gamma   90.00
#
_symmetry.space_group_name_H-M   'P 1'
#
loop_
_entity.id
_entity.type
_entity.pdbx_description
1 polymer ?
#
loop_
_entity_poly.entity_id
_entity_poly.type
_entity_poly.pdbx_seq_one_letter_code
_entity_poly.pdbx_strand_id
1 'polypeptide(L)'
;MFLPWLFFVVSAGAIVFAGTKLSRYGDQIAELTGLGRLWIGVVLMAAATSLPEVFTTMSAGWIDAPDLAAGNLFGAGMSNMLTLGLIDLLYRQKRVWQQAALGHTLAATLAMVLTALAAFFVLLRVEVVHFGVGFESVILLILYVLGMRLVFRQEDMARRQLEHKAVVEGLAEEPGSAGVDVMPSVMPSEGSP
;
A
#
# COMPACT_ATOMS: atom_id res chain seq x y z
N MET A 1 -33.44 -0.71 -24.77
CA MET A 1 -32.04 -0.24 -24.90
C MET A 1 -31.57 0.64 -23.74
N PHE A 2 -32.38 1.53 -23.15
CA PHE A 2 -31.94 2.41 -22.05
C PHE A 2 -31.90 1.76 -20.65
N LEU A 3 -32.61 0.65 -20.45
CA LEU A 3 -32.74 0.01 -19.12
C LEU A 3 -31.39 -0.50 -18.53
N PRO A 4 -30.48 -1.13 -19.29
CA PRO A 4 -29.17 -1.53 -18.77
C PRO A 4 -28.30 -0.33 -18.38
N TRP A 5 -28.36 0.77 -19.13
CA TRP A 5 -27.64 2.00 -18.80
C TRP A 5 -28.14 2.61 -17.49
N LEU A 6 -29.45 2.57 -17.24
CA LEU A 6 -30.03 3.02 -15.97
C LEU A 6 -29.49 2.18 -14.80
N PHE A 7 -29.53 0.84 -14.92
CA PHE A 7 -28.99 -0.04 -13.88
C PHE A 7 -27.49 0.18 -13.66
N PHE A 8 -26.71 0.40 -14.71
CA PHE A 8 -25.29 0.73 -14.62
C PHE A 8 -25.07 2.02 -13.83
N VAL A 9 -25.75 3.12 -14.18
CA VAL A 9 -25.60 4.42 -13.51
C VAL A 9 -26.01 4.35 -12.04
N VAL A 10 -27.13 3.67 -11.74
CA VAL A 10 -27.60 3.48 -10.35
C VAL A 10 -26.58 2.67 -9.55
N SER A 11 -26.04 1.60 -10.12
CA SER A 11 -25.05 0.75 -9.45
C SER A 11 -23.73 1.49 -9.22
N ALA A 12 -23.25 2.23 -10.23
CA ALA A 12 -22.07 3.09 -10.11
C ALA A 12 -22.27 4.15 -9.01
N GLY A 13 -23.43 4.81 -8.96
CA GLY A 13 -23.76 5.76 -7.90
C GLY A 13 -23.76 5.11 -6.50
N ALA A 14 -24.31 3.90 -6.38
CA ALA A 14 -24.29 3.15 -5.13
C ALA A 14 -22.86 2.81 -4.67
N ILE A 15 -21.98 2.42 -5.60
CA ILE A 15 -20.55 2.14 -5.32
C ILE A 15 -19.86 3.41 -4.81
N VAL A 16 -20.04 4.56 -5.46
CA VAL A 16 -19.44 5.83 -5.04
C VAL A 16 -19.91 6.23 -3.64
N PHE A 17 -21.21 6.11 -3.38
CA PHE A 17 -21.79 6.40 -2.06
C PHE A 17 -21.23 5.46 -0.99
N ALA A 18 -21.21 4.16 -1.26
CA ALA A 18 -20.67 3.15 -0.35
C ALA A 18 -19.18 3.38 -0.06
N GLY A 19 -18.37 3.65 -1.09
CA GLY A 19 -16.93 3.93 -0.93
C GLY A 19 -16.66 5.15 -0.05
N THR A 20 -17.43 6.23 -0.23
CA THR A 20 -17.34 7.44 0.60
C THR A 20 -17.68 7.16 2.06
N LYS A 21 -18.74 6.37 2.30
CA LYS A 21 -19.13 5.97 3.67
C LYS A 21 -18.11 5.04 4.30
N LEU A 22 -17.57 4.10 3.53
CA LEU A 22 -16.60 3.12 3.98
C LEU A 22 -15.32 3.79 4.48
N SER A 23 -14.82 4.81 3.76
CA SER A 23 -13.69 5.63 4.21
C SER A 23 -13.97 6.32 5.56
N ARG A 24 -15.14 6.96 5.69
CA ARG A 24 -15.53 7.65 6.94
C ARG A 24 -15.69 6.69 8.12
N TYR A 25 -16.26 5.51 7.90
CA TYR A 25 -16.36 4.50 8.96
C TYR A 25 -15.01 3.87 9.29
N GLY A 26 -14.12 3.75 8.30
CA GLY A 26 -12.71 3.41 8.53
C GLY A 26 -12.11 4.36 9.56
N ASP A 27 -12.17 5.67 9.34
CA ASP A 27 -11.61 6.65 10.26
C ASP A 27 -12.19 6.53 11.69
N GLN A 28 -13.49 6.28 11.82
CA GLN A 28 -14.13 6.06 13.11
C GLN A 28 -13.66 4.78 13.80
N ILE A 29 -13.48 3.69 13.05
CA ILE A 29 -12.91 2.44 13.59
C ILE A 29 -11.48 2.69 14.07
N ALA A 30 -10.70 3.50 13.36
CA ALA A 30 -9.32 3.85 13.75
C ALA A 30 -9.29 4.53 15.11
N GLU A 31 -10.18 5.51 15.31
CA GLU A 31 -10.31 6.24 16.56
C GLU A 31 -10.76 5.35 17.72
N LEU A 32 -11.70 4.43 17.48
CA LEU A 32 -12.23 3.53 18.53
C LEU A 32 -11.26 2.42 18.91
N THR A 33 -10.49 1.90 17.96
CA THR A 33 -9.58 0.75 18.18
C THR A 33 -8.18 1.17 18.59
N GLY A 34 -7.84 2.45 18.49
CA GLY A 34 -6.46 2.95 18.68
C GLY A 34 -5.50 2.49 17.59
N LEU A 35 -5.97 1.78 16.56
CA LEU A 35 -5.20 1.51 15.34
C LEU A 35 -4.96 2.86 14.66
N GLY A 36 -3.69 3.27 14.55
CA GLY A 36 -3.36 4.58 14.01
C GLY A 36 -4.06 4.83 12.67
N ARG A 37 -4.57 6.05 12.46
CA ARG A 37 -5.27 6.47 11.23
C ARG A 37 -4.54 6.07 9.94
N LEU A 38 -3.21 5.99 10.00
CA LEU A 38 -2.36 5.51 8.90
C LEU A 38 -2.63 4.05 8.52
N TRP A 39 -2.79 3.14 9.50
CA TRP A 39 -3.02 1.71 9.25
C TRP A 39 -4.36 1.46 8.56
N ILE A 40 -5.40 2.13 9.04
CA ILE A 40 -6.74 2.07 8.44
C ILE A 40 -6.71 2.72 7.04
N GLY A 41 -6.08 3.88 6.93
CA GLY A 41 -5.94 4.59 5.66
C GLY A 41 -5.15 3.80 4.60
N VAL A 42 -4.23 2.92 4.99
CA VAL A 42 -3.46 2.11 4.05
C VAL A 42 -4.16 0.79 3.75
N VAL A 43 -4.52 0.00 4.76
CA VAL A 43 -5.03 -1.37 4.56
C VAL A 43 -6.50 -1.38 4.18
N LEU A 44 -7.33 -0.63 4.93
CA LEU A 44 -8.77 -0.63 4.74
C LEU A 44 -9.15 0.11 3.46
N MET A 45 -8.47 1.21 3.14
CA MET A 45 -8.70 1.89 1.86
C MET A 45 -8.18 1.10 0.67
N ALA A 46 -6.97 0.49 0.74
CA ALA A 46 -6.49 -0.36 -0.34
C ALA A 46 -7.43 -1.55 -0.59
N ALA A 47 -7.92 -2.18 0.48
CA ALA A 47 -8.92 -3.24 0.36
C ALA A 47 -10.24 -2.71 -0.23
N ALA A 48 -10.73 -1.55 0.22
CA ALA A 48 -11.95 -0.94 -0.28
C ALA A 48 -11.89 -0.59 -1.78
N THR A 49 -10.74 -0.13 -2.27
CA THR A 49 -10.57 0.23 -3.69
C THR A 49 -10.36 -0.98 -4.58
N SER A 50 -9.72 -2.05 -4.10
CA SER A 50 -9.44 -3.25 -4.89
C SER A 50 -10.51 -4.34 -4.76
N LEU A 51 -11.40 -4.28 -3.77
CA LEU A 51 -12.52 -5.21 -3.64
C LEU A 51 -13.37 -5.28 -4.92
N PRO A 52 -13.83 -4.15 -5.50
CA PRO A 52 -14.64 -4.17 -6.71
C PRO A 52 -13.94 -4.85 -7.88
N GLU A 53 -12.61 -4.67 -8.00
CA GLU A 53 -11.79 -5.27 -9.05
C GLU A 53 -11.73 -6.80 -8.88
N VAL A 54 -11.54 -7.29 -7.65
CA VAL A 54 -11.56 -8.72 -7.33
C VAL A 54 -12.93 -9.33 -7.65
N PHE A 55 -14.01 -8.70 -7.22
CA PHE A 55 -15.37 -9.17 -7.50
C PHE A 55 -15.68 -9.20 -9.00
N THR A 56 -15.29 -8.16 -9.73
CA THR A 56 -15.49 -8.08 -11.19
C THR A 56 -14.70 -9.17 -11.90
N THR A 57 -13.44 -9.39 -11.51
CA THR A 57 -12.59 -10.45 -12.08
C THR A 57 -13.12 -11.85 -11.77
N MET A 58 -13.58 -12.10 -10.53
CA MET A 58 -14.20 -13.37 -10.15
C MET A 58 -15.50 -13.62 -10.92
N SER A 59 -16.35 -12.59 -11.03
CA SER A 59 -17.59 -12.69 -11.80
C SER A 59 -17.32 -12.98 -13.27
N ALA A 60 -16.31 -12.35 -13.86
CA ALA A 60 -15.89 -12.63 -15.23
C ALA A 60 -15.45 -14.09 -15.42
N GLY A 61 -14.75 -14.66 -14.44
CA GLY A 61 -14.41 -16.09 -14.42
C GLY A 61 -15.63 -17.01 -14.32
N TRP A 62 -16.64 -16.66 -13.53
CA TRP A 62 -17.87 -17.47 -13.38
C TRP A 62 -18.76 -17.48 -14.63
N ILE A 63 -18.73 -16.41 -15.43
CA ILE A 63 -19.52 -16.30 -16.67
C ILE A 63 -18.71 -16.69 -17.91
N ASP A 64 -17.51 -17.27 -17.73
CA ASP A 64 -16.60 -17.68 -18.80
C ASP A 64 -16.26 -16.55 -19.79
N ALA A 65 -16.02 -15.34 -19.26
CA ALA A 65 -15.68 -14.14 -20.01
C ALA A 65 -14.23 -13.69 -19.72
N PRO A 66 -13.20 -14.39 -20.24
CA PRO A 66 -11.80 -14.08 -19.97
C PRO A 66 -11.38 -12.69 -20.48
N ASP A 67 -11.97 -12.21 -21.58
CA ASP A 67 -11.72 -10.87 -22.11
C ASP A 67 -12.18 -9.77 -21.13
N LEU A 68 -13.26 -10.01 -20.38
CA LEU A 68 -13.73 -9.09 -19.35
C LEU A 68 -12.79 -9.06 -18.15
N ALA A 69 -12.25 -10.22 -17.76
CA ALA A 69 -11.26 -10.32 -16.69
C ALA A 69 -9.96 -9.58 -17.07
N ALA A 70 -9.46 -9.78 -18.29
CA ALA A 70 -8.28 -9.08 -18.81
C ALA A 70 -8.54 -7.57 -18.92
N GLY A 71 -9.70 -7.18 -19.44
CA GLY A 71 -10.13 -5.78 -19.54
C GLY A 71 -10.19 -5.08 -18.18
N ASN A 72 -10.70 -5.77 -17.15
CA ASN A 72 -10.71 -5.27 -15.78
C ASN A 72 -9.29 -5.08 -15.23
N LEU A 73 -8.40 -6.08 -15.39
CA LEU A 73 -7.01 -6.01 -14.92
C LEU A 73 -6.26 -4.80 -15.49
N PHE A 74 -6.25 -4.66 -16.82
CA PHE A 74 -5.51 -3.58 -17.47
C PHE A 74 -6.21 -2.23 -17.32
N GLY A 75 -7.54 -2.20 -17.39
CA GLY A 75 -8.34 -0.99 -17.22
C GLY A 75 -8.19 -0.36 -15.83
N ALA A 76 -8.28 -1.18 -14.77
CA ALA A 76 -8.07 -0.73 -13.40
C ALA A 76 -6.67 -0.16 -13.19
N GLY A 77 -5.63 -0.83 -13.72
CA GLY A 77 -4.25 -0.35 -13.68
C GLY A 77 -4.08 1.03 -14.34
N MET A 78 -4.65 1.22 -15.53
CA MET A 78 -4.64 2.52 -16.22
C MET A 78 -5.38 3.62 -15.45
N SER A 79 -6.55 3.29 -14.87
CA SER A 79 -7.34 4.23 -14.07
C SER A 79 -6.59 4.67 -12.79
N ASN A 80 -5.88 3.74 -12.14
CA ASN A 80 -5.06 4.05 -10.97
C ASN A 80 -3.91 5.00 -11.33
N MET A 81 -3.23 4.78 -12.47
CA MET A 81 -2.21 5.70 -12.97
C MET A 81 -2.77 7.08 -13.31
N LEU A 82 -3.95 7.14 -13.95
CA LEU A 82 -4.63 8.40 -14.24
C LEU A 82 -4.96 9.17 -12.96
N THR A 83 -5.46 8.48 -11.94
CA THR A 83 -5.80 9.09 -10.64
C THR A 83 -4.56 9.68 -9.97
N LEU A 84 -3.43 8.96 -9.97
CA LEU A 84 -2.16 9.49 -9.47
C LEU A 84 -1.69 10.72 -10.26
N GLY A 85 -1.79 10.70 -11.59
CA GLY A 85 -1.47 11.84 -12.43
C GLY A 85 -2.36 13.06 -12.15
N LEU A 86 -3.65 12.84 -11.91
CA LEU A 86 -4.59 13.90 -11.56
C LEU A 86 -4.28 14.50 -10.17
N ILE A 87 -3.94 13.66 -9.19
CA ILE A 87 -3.51 14.12 -7.87
C ILE A 87 -2.24 14.97 -7.97
N ASP A 88 -1.23 14.52 -8.72
CA ASP A 88 0.02 15.26 -8.89
C ASP A 88 -0.20 16.61 -9.59
N LEU A 89 -1.11 16.65 -10.59
CA LEU A 89 -1.50 17.88 -11.29
C LEU A 89 -2.22 18.88 -10.37
N LEU A 90 -3.15 18.40 -9.54
CA LEU A 90 -3.92 19.24 -8.61
C LEU A 90 -3.09 19.68 -7.40
N TYR A 91 -2.20 18.82 -6.89
CA TYR A 91 -1.40 19.05 -5.69
C TYR A 91 0.08 19.32 -6.05
N ARG A 92 0.31 20.43 -6.76
CA ARG A 92 1.59 20.90 -7.33
C ARG A 92 2.76 21.11 -6.34
N GLN A 93 2.55 20.92 -5.04
CA GLN A 93 3.49 21.26 -3.95
C GLN A 93 4.28 20.06 -3.38
N LYS A 94 3.95 18.82 -3.77
CA LYS A 94 4.74 17.63 -3.40
C LYS A 94 4.99 16.79 -4.64
N ARG A 95 6.26 16.49 -4.93
CA ARG A 95 6.63 15.52 -5.99
C ARG A 95 6.26 14.12 -5.51
N VAL A 96 4.99 13.75 -5.68
CA VAL A 96 4.42 12.47 -5.22
C VAL A 96 5.25 11.31 -5.74
N TRP A 97 5.66 11.39 -7.02
CA TRP A 97 6.50 10.42 -7.70
C TRP A 97 7.88 10.21 -7.08
N GLN A 98 8.54 11.27 -6.59
CA GLN A 98 9.90 11.15 -6.01
C GLN A 98 9.89 10.60 -4.59
N GLN A 99 8.86 10.93 -3.80
CA GLN A 99 8.76 10.47 -2.41
C GLN A 99 8.22 9.03 -2.32
N ALA A 100 7.28 8.64 -3.18
CA ALA A 100 6.77 7.28 -3.23
C ALA A 100 7.79 6.28 -3.79
N ALA A 101 8.61 6.70 -4.77
CA ALA A 101 9.54 5.82 -5.47
C ALA A 101 10.64 5.23 -4.59
N LEU A 102 11.17 5.95 -3.60
CA LEU A 102 12.36 5.49 -2.85
C LEU A 102 12.07 4.35 -1.87
N GLY A 103 10.85 4.25 -1.33
CA GLY A 103 10.45 3.19 -0.40
C GLY A 103 9.83 1.96 -1.07
N HIS A 104 9.24 2.12 -2.26
CA HIS A 104 8.39 1.09 -2.88
C HIS A 104 8.92 0.57 -4.22
N THR A 105 10.19 0.84 -4.57
CA THR A 105 10.79 0.43 -5.85
C THR A 105 10.58 -1.06 -6.16
N LEU A 106 10.73 -1.93 -5.15
CA LEU A 106 10.60 -3.37 -5.32
C LEU A 106 9.16 -3.80 -5.58
N ALA A 107 8.20 -3.25 -4.83
CA ALA A 107 6.79 -3.52 -5.03
C ALA A 107 6.33 -3.04 -6.42
N ALA A 108 6.78 -1.84 -6.83
CA ALA A 108 6.51 -1.31 -8.17
C ALA A 108 7.14 -2.17 -9.27
N THR A 109 8.39 -2.60 -9.11
CA THR A 109 9.07 -3.48 -10.08
C THR A 109 8.36 -4.82 -10.19
N LEU A 110 7.94 -5.41 -9.07
CA LEU A 110 7.18 -6.65 -9.06
C LEU A 110 5.84 -6.48 -9.80
N ALA A 111 5.10 -5.41 -9.52
CA ALA A 111 3.84 -5.12 -10.20
C ALA A 111 4.04 -4.94 -11.72
N MET A 112 5.11 -4.27 -12.14
CA MET A 112 5.47 -4.11 -13.55
C MET A 112 5.76 -5.46 -14.22
N VAL A 113 6.58 -6.31 -13.59
CA VAL A 113 6.94 -7.63 -14.13
C VAL A 113 5.70 -8.53 -14.26
N LEU A 114 4.85 -8.58 -13.23
CA LEU A 114 3.63 -9.39 -13.25
C LEU A 114 2.65 -8.90 -14.32
N THR A 115 2.47 -7.59 -14.46
CA THR A 115 1.57 -7.00 -15.47
C THR A 115 2.09 -7.24 -16.88
N ALA A 116 3.41 -7.11 -17.10
CA ALA A 116 4.04 -7.39 -18.40
C ALA A 116 3.92 -8.87 -18.77
N LEU A 117 4.09 -9.77 -17.80
CA LEU A 117 3.95 -11.21 -18.03
C LEU A 117 2.49 -11.59 -18.32
N ALA A 118 1.53 -11.00 -17.61
CA ALA A 118 0.11 -11.17 -17.90
C ALA A 118 -0.23 -10.69 -19.32
N ALA A 119 0.26 -9.52 -19.73
CA ALA A 119 0.08 -9.01 -21.09
C ALA A 119 0.72 -9.94 -22.15
N PHE A 120 1.90 -10.48 -21.85
CA PHE A 120 2.58 -11.43 -22.72
C PHE A 120 1.76 -12.71 -22.94
N PHE A 121 1.17 -13.27 -21.87
CA PHE A 121 0.31 -14.46 -21.98
C PHE A 121 -0.98 -14.18 -22.75
N VAL A 122 -1.59 -13.02 -22.56
CA VAL A 122 -2.77 -12.59 -23.34
C VAL A 122 -2.44 -12.48 -24.83
N LEU A 123 -1.26 -11.97 -25.19
CA LEU A 123 -0.83 -11.84 -26.58
C LEU A 123 -0.49 -13.17 -27.25
N LEU A 124 0.08 -14.13 -26.51
CA LEU A 124 0.52 -15.40 -27.07
C LEU A 124 -0.60 -16.43 -27.29
N ARG A 125 -1.82 -16.20 -26.76
CA ARG A 125 -2.96 -17.12 -26.84
C ARG A 125 -2.54 -18.59 -26.57
N VAL A 126 -1.86 -18.81 -25.45
CA VAL A 126 -1.38 -20.15 -25.09
C VAL A 126 -2.56 -21.01 -24.64
N GLU A 127 -3.05 -21.90 -25.51
CA GLU A 127 -4.19 -22.81 -25.22
C GLU A 127 -3.77 -24.08 -24.46
N VAL A 128 -2.85 -23.97 -23.48
CA VAL A 128 -2.40 -25.13 -22.70
C VAL A 128 -3.12 -25.16 -21.36
N VAL A 129 -4.32 -25.76 -21.36
CA VAL A 129 -5.11 -25.99 -20.14
C VAL A 129 -4.76 -27.37 -19.57
N HIS A 130 -4.31 -27.42 -18.32
CA HIS A 130 -4.14 -28.67 -17.56
C HIS A 130 -5.02 -28.61 -16.30
N PHE A 131 -5.89 -29.61 -16.10
CA PHE A 131 -6.81 -29.67 -14.94
C PHE A 131 -7.75 -28.45 -14.75
N GLY A 132 -8.04 -27.71 -15.83
CA GLY A 132 -8.89 -26.51 -15.76
C GLY A 132 -8.19 -25.25 -15.24
N VAL A 133 -6.88 -25.32 -15.00
CA VAL A 133 -6.04 -24.15 -14.67
C VAL A 133 -4.98 -23.98 -15.76
N GLY A 134 -4.91 -22.78 -16.32
CA GLY A 134 -3.85 -22.45 -17.26
C GLY A 134 -2.49 -22.36 -16.57
N PHE A 135 -1.45 -22.90 -17.20
CA PHE A 135 -0.09 -22.88 -16.66
C PHE A 135 0.40 -21.45 -16.36
N GLU A 136 -0.06 -20.48 -17.14
CA GLU A 136 0.15 -19.05 -16.98
C GLU A 136 -0.32 -18.53 -15.62
N SER A 137 -1.48 -18.99 -15.14
CA SER A 137 -2.05 -18.56 -13.85
C SER A 137 -1.21 -19.07 -12.68
N VAL A 138 -0.71 -20.30 -12.79
CA VAL A 138 0.19 -20.90 -11.78
C VAL A 138 1.52 -20.16 -11.74
N ILE A 139 2.11 -19.84 -12.89
CA ILE A 139 3.34 -19.04 -12.96
C ILE A 139 3.14 -17.66 -12.31
N LEU A 140 2.07 -16.95 -12.67
CA LEU A 140 1.76 -15.63 -12.13
C LEU A 140 1.57 -15.70 -10.60
N LEU A 141 0.87 -16.72 -10.10
CA LEU A 141 0.67 -16.92 -8.67
C LEU A 141 1.99 -17.18 -7.93
N ILE A 142 2.84 -18.07 -8.46
CA ILE A 142 4.15 -18.38 -7.85
C ILE A 142 5.03 -17.14 -7.83
N LEU A 143 5.11 -16.40 -8.93
CA LEU A 143 5.89 -15.16 -9.01
C LEU A 143 5.37 -14.08 -8.07
N TYR A 144 4.04 -13.93 -7.95
CA TYR A 144 3.44 -13.01 -7.00
C TYR A 144 3.82 -13.36 -5.56
N VAL A 145 3.64 -14.61 -5.14
CA VAL A 145 3.97 -15.06 -3.78
C VAL A 145 5.46 -14.93 -3.49
N LEU A 146 6.32 -15.31 -4.43
CA LEU A 146 7.77 -15.20 -4.27
C LEU A 146 8.22 -13.75 -4.20
N GLY A 147 7.73 -12.91 -5.11
CA GLY A 147 8.01 -11.49 -5.15
C GLY A 147 7.53 -10.77 -3.88
N MET A 148 6.32 -11.06 -3.43
CA MET A 148 5.78 -10.51 -2.19
C MET A 148 6.64 -10.91 -0.98
N ARG A 149 7.07 -12.18 -0.89
CA ARG A 149 8.02 -12.61 0.14
C ARG A 149 9.34 -11.86 0.08
N LEU A 150 9.86 -11.55 -1.10
CA LEU A 150 11.09 -10.77 -1.24
C LEU A 150 10.91 -9.33 -0.75
N VAL A 151 9.77 -8.70 -1.10
CA VAL A 151 9.43 -7.35 -0.61
C VAL A 151 9.35 -7.33 0.92
N PHE A 152 8.58 -8.25 1.52
CA PHE A 152 8.46 -8.35 2.98
C PHE A 152 9.81 -8.57 3.67
N ARG A 153 10.67 -9.46 3.13
CA ARG A 153 12.00 -9.70 3.71
C ARG A 153 12.89 -8.47 3.66
N GLN A 154 12.77 -7.63 2.65
CA GLN A 154 13.57 -6.40 2.58
C GLN A 154 13.07 -5.33 3.57
N GLU A 155 11.75 -5.14 3.65
CA GLU A 155 11.15 -4.19 4.59
C GLU A 155 11.46 -4.58 6.05
N ASP A 156 11.40 -5.86 6.38
CA ASP A 156 11.75 -6.36 7.72
C ASP A 156 13.22 -6.11 8.08
N MET A 157 14.14 -6.36 7.14
CA MET A 157 15.57 -6.13 7.36
C MET A 157 15.89 -4.63 7.52
N ALA A 158 15.26 -3.77 6.71
CA ALA A 158 15.43 -2.33 6.78
C ALA A 158 14.91 -1.75 8.11
N ARG A 159 13.74 -2.22 8.60
CA ARG A 159 13.20 -1.82 9.91
C ARG A 159 14.13 -2.19 11.06
N ARG A 160 14.65 -3.42 11.07
CA ARG A 160 15.58 -3.89 12.12
C ARG A 160 16.88 -3.09 12.16
N GLN A 161 17.38 -2.63 11.01
CA GLN A 161 18.58 -1.78 10.96
C GLN A 161 18.32 -0.37 11.52
N LEU A 162 17.15 0.20 11.25
CA LEU A 162 16.75 1.49 11.82
C LEU A 162 16.57 1.39 13.33
N GLU A 163 15.93 0.33 13.83
CA GLU A 163 15.81 0.07 15.26
C GLU A 163 17.19 -0.10 15.92
N HIS A 164 18.09 -0.88 15.31
CA HIS A 164 19.46 -1.02 15.82
C HIS A 164 20.24 0.31 15.83
N LYS A 165 20.12 1.14 14.78
CA LYS A 165 20.76 2.46 14.74
C LYS A 165 20.20 3.40 15.80
N ALA A 166 18.88 3.46 15.96
CA ALA A 166 18.23 4.28 16.97
C ALA A 166 18.61 3.85 18.40
N VAL A 167 18.74 2.54 18.63
CA VAL A 167 19.23 2.01 19.91
C VAL A 167 20.71 2.36 20.12
N VAL A 168 21.57 2.25 19.10
CA VAL A 168 23.01 2.58 19.20
C VAL A 168 23.24 4.10 19.37
N GLU A 169 22.49 4.94 18.66
CA GLU A 169 22.53 6.41 18.83
C GLU A 169 21.99 6.82 20.20
N GLY A 170 20.88 6.24 20.65
CA GLY A 170 20.34 6.48 21.99
C GLY A 170 21.26 6.01 23.13
N LEU A 171 22.05 4.95 22.91
CA LEU A 171 23.10 4.52 23.83
C LEU A 171 24.39 5.35 23.72
N ALA A 172 24.61 6.05 22.60
CA ALA A 172 25.75 6.95 22.43
C ALA A 172 25.51 8.35 23.05
N GLU A 173 24.24 8.76 23.18
CA GLU A 173 23.86 10.01 23.86
C GLU A 173 23.91 9.92 25.40
N GLU A 174 23.86 8.72 26.00
CA GLU A 174 24.16 8.48 27.42
C GLU A 174 25.34 7.50 27.57
N PRO A 175 26.60 7.96 27.71
CA PRO A 175 27.11 8.37 29.03
C PRO A 175 28.20 9.47 28.95
N GLY A 176 27.87 10.72 29.28
CA GLY A 176 28.86 11.80 29.32
C GLY A 176 28.49 13.07 30.09
N SER A 177 27.26 13.22 30.60
CA SER A 177 26.87 14.41 31.38
C SER A 177 26.85 14.21 32.90
N ALA A 178 27.22 13.02 33.39
CA ALA A 178 27.21 12.71 34.82
C ALA A 178 28.62 12.36 35.35
N GLY A 179 29.35 13.38 35.77
CA GLY A 179 30.34 13.24 36.85
C GLY A 179 31.76 13.73 36.57
N VAL A 180 32.01 15.02 36.87
CA VAL A 180 33.21 15.55 37.56
C VAL A 180 32.74 16.83 38.29
N ASP A 181 32.38 16.75 39.58
CA ASP A 181 33.16 17.15 40.79
C ASP A 181 33.11 18.70 41.01
N VAL A 182 32.76 19.32 42.15
CA VAL A 182 33.01 19.07 43.59
C VAL A 182 32.01 19.92 44.45
N MET A 183 31.44 19.37 45.53
CA MET A 183 31.08 20.10 46.77
C MET A 183 31.96 19.51 47.89
N PRO A 184 32.18 20.14 49.07
CA PRO A 184 31.85 21.49 49.55
C PRO A 184 33.06 22.24 50.18
N SER A 185 33.01 23.58 50.31
CA SER A 185 33.87 24.28 51.27
C SER A 185 33.03 25.18 52.19
N VAL A 186 33.40 25.12 53.47
CA VAL A 186 32.72 25.64 54.65
C VAL A 186 32.90 27.17 54.76
N MET A 187 31.87 27.82 55.31
CA MET A 187 31.67 29.20 55.84
C MET A 187 32.90 29.78 56.62
N PRO A 188 32.95 31.07 57.12
CA PRO A 188 31.86 32.04 57.41
C PRO A 188 32.19 33.55 57.27
N SER A 189 31.16 34.41 57.37
CA SER A 189 31.14 35.76 58.01
C SER A 189 29.92 36.53 57.47
N GLU A 190 29.26 37.50 58.10
CA GLU A 190 29.16 38.09 59.43
C GLU A 190 28.00 39.12 59.28
N GLY A 191 27.30 39.45 60.38
CA GLY A 191 26.91 40.85 60.65
C GLY A 191 25.75 41.49 59.86
N SER A 192 24.58 41.51 60.51
CA SER A 192 23.62 42.62 60.74
C SER A 192 24.08 44.07 60.43
N PRO A 193 23.18 45.10 60.37
CA PRO A 193 21.92 45.26 61.13
C PRO A 193 20.63 45.48 60.33
#